data_AF-A0A6G3XQS0-F1
#
_entry.id   AF-A0A6G3XQS0-F1
#
_cell.length_a   1.000
_cell.length_b   1.000
_cell.length_c   1.000
_cell.angle_alpha   90.00
_cell.angle_beta   90.00
_cell.angle_gamma   90.00
#
_symmetry.space_group_name_H-M   'P 1'
#
loop_
_entity.id
_entity.type
_entity.pdbx_description
1 polymer ?
#
loop_
_entity_poly.entity_id
_entity_poly.type
_entity_poly.pdbx_seq_one_letter_code
_entity_poly.pdbx_strand_id
1 'polypeptide(L)'
;RLALRGPDGAPRSRLVQIDEPLLRVPQLAIHLDRTVNEGVALDRQRHIAPIWALGDPQEGELLRRVASAAGEDPADVLGWDLMLHDIQPPGYLGADREFV
;
A
#
# COMPACT_ATOMS: atom_id res chain seq x y z
N ARG A 1 1.16 -10.68 3.40
CA ARG A 1 0.81 -12.11 3.52
C ARG A 1 -0.71 -12.27 3.46
N LEU A 2 -1.17 -13.25 2.70
CA LEU A 2 -2.57 -13.70 2.68
C LEU A 2 -2.68 -15.03 3.45
N ALA A 3 -3.72 -15.15 4.27
CA ALA A 3 -4.19 -16.42 4.83
C ALA A 3 -5.34 -16.92 3.96
N LEU A 4 -5.24 -18.17 3.49
CA LEU A 4 -6.10 -18.72 2.46
C LEU A 4 -6.70 -20.05 2.92
N ARG A 5 -7.88 -20.38 2.41
CA ARG A 5 -8.42 -21.74 2.47
C ARG A 5 -7.61 -22.64 1.54
N GLY A 6 -7.11 -23.75 2.06
CA GLY A 6 -6.44 -24.78 1.26
C GLY A 6 -7.45 -25.65 0.52
N PRO A 7 -7.00 -26.34 -0.56
CA PRO A 7 -7.87 -27.21 -1.35
C PRO A 7 -8.40 -28.42 -0.57
N ASP A 8 -7.71 -28.82 0.49
CA ASP A 8 -8.10 -29.86 1.45
C ASP A 8 -8.94 -29.32 2.63
N GLY A 9 -9.26 -28.02 2.61
CA GLY A 9 -9.95 -27.30 3.67
C GLY A 9 -9.04 -26.81 4.80
N ALA A 10 -7.77 -27.21 4.85
CA ALA A 10 -6.82 -26.71 5.84
C ALA A 10 -6.31 -25.30 5.48
N PRO A 11 -6.09 -24.40 6.45
CA PRO A 11 -5.57 -23.07 6.14
C PRO A 11 -4.13 -23.13 5.63
N ARG A 12 -3.81 -22.31 4.61
CA ARG A 12 -2.45 -22.10 4.11
C ARG A 12 -2.13 -20.61 4.04
N SER A 13 -0.87 -20.28 3.78
CA SER A 13 -0.45 -18.88 3.61
C SER A 13 0.29 -18.65 2.30
N ARG A 14 0.19 -17.43 1.77
CA ARG A 14 0.88 -16.97 0.55
C ARG A 14 1.47 -15.59 0.79
N LEU A 15 2.73 -15.40 0.37
CA LEU A 15 3.33 -14.07 0.31
C LEU A 15 2.94 -13.39 -0.99
N VAL A 16 2.76 -12.08 -0.91
CA VAL A 16 2.43 -11.22 -2.04
C VAL A 16 3.27 -9.96 -1.92
N GLN A 17 3.85 -9.55 -3.04
CA GLN A 17 4.60 -8.32 -3.20
C GLN A 17 4.14 -7.69 -4.53
N ILE A 18 3.83 -6.40 -4.49
CA ILE A 18 3.38 -5.64 -5.65
C ILE A 18 4.35 -4.47 -5.79
N ASP A 19 5.27 -4.57 -6.75
CA ASP A 19 6.27 -3.53 -7.03
C ASP A 19 5.79 -2.57 -8.14
N GLU A 20 4.55 -2.09 -7.96
CA GLU A 20 3.92 -1.09 -8.81
C GLU A 20 3.57 0.14 -7.95
N PRO A 21 3.66 1.38 -8.47
CA PRO A 21 3.26 2.60 -7.76
C PRO A 21 1.73 2.72 -7.64
N LEU A 22 1.11 1.80 -6.90
CA LEU A 22 -0.34 1.66 -6.79
C LEU A 22 -0.97 2.69 -5.83
N LEU A 23 -0.23 3.10 -4.81
CA LEU A 23 -0.77 3.89 -3.69
C LEU A 23 -0.08 5.24 -3.59
N ARG A 24 -0.86 6.30 -3.31
CA ARG A 24 -0.33 7.64 -3.08
C ARG A 24 -1.00 8.29 -1.88
N VAL A 25 -0.19 8.81 -0.95
CA VAL A 25 -0.64 9.77 0.07
C VAL A 25 -0.29 11.18 -0.41
N PRO A 26 -1.24 11.95 -0.96
CA PRO A 26 -0.97 13.31 -1.40
C PRO A 26 -0.93 14.28 -0.22
N GLN A 27 -0.09 15.31 -0.32
CA GLN A 27 -0.14 16.47 0.58
C GLN A 27 -1.21 17.45 0.10
N LEU A 28 -1.82 18.18 1.04
CA LEU A 28 -2.71 19.29 0.71
C LEU A 28 -1.91 20.41 0.04
N ALA A 29 -2.48 21.05 -0.96
CA ALA A 29 -1.83 22.17 -1.62
C ALA A 29 -1.56 23.31 -0.61
N ILE A 30 -0.35 23.88 -0.65
CA ILE A 30 0.08 24.99 0.25
C ILE A 30 -0.86 26.21 0.21
N HIS A 31 -1.53 26.46 -0.91
CA HIS A 31 -2.50 27.56 -1.01
C HIS A 31 -3.70 27.37 -0.07
N LEU A 32 -4.01 26.12 0.25
CA LEU A 32 -5.09 25.69 1.15
C LEU A 32 -4.59 25.43 2.59
N ASP A 33 -3.28 25.36 2.79
CA ASP A 33 -2.60 25.33 4.10
C ASP A 33 -1.37 26.25 4.07
N ARG A 34 -1.62 27.54 4.36
CA ARG A 34 -0.58 28.58 4.28
C ARG A 34 0.51 28.46 5.33
N THR A 35 0.24 27.68 6.39
CA THR A 35 1.14 27.47 7.53
C THR A 35 1.99 26.21 7.39
N VAL A 36 1.82 25.42 6.32
CA VAL A 36 2.49 24.13 6.14
C VAL A 36 4.03 24.20 6.22
N ASN A 37 4.64 25.33 5.86
CA ASN A 37 6.09 25.54 5.94
C ASN A 37 6.60 25.79 7.37
N GLU A 38 5.71 26.10 8.32
CA GLU A 38 6.05 26.25 9.75
C GLU A 38 5.99 24.91 10.49
N GLY A 39 5.35 23.90 9.87
CA GLY A 39 5.26 22.54 10.36
C GLY A 39 4.03 21.85 9.81
N VAL A 40 4.14 20.54 9.53
CA VAL A 40 3.02 19.74 9.05
C VAL A 40 2.39 18.97 10.20
N ALA A 41 1.19 19.38 10.61
CA ALA A 41 0.39 18.64 11.58
C ALA A 41 -0.43 17.55 10.87
N LEU A 42 0.11 16.33 10.78
CA LEU A 42 -0.59 15.19 10.17
C LEU A 42 -1.42 14.44 11.20
N ASP A 43 -2.73 14.36 10.96
CA ASP A 43 -3.61 13.41 11.64
C ASP A 43 -3.40 12.02 11.04
N ARG A 44 -2.95 11.07 11.86
CA ARG A 44 -2.64 9.68 11.45
C ARG A 44 -3.86 8.87 11.04
N GLN A 45 -5.08 9.30 11.33
CA GLN A 45 -6.28 8.60 10.88
C GLN A 45 -6.82 9.22 9.59
N ARG A 46 -6.73 10.56 9.46
CA ARG A 46 -7.38 11.31 8.37
C ARG A 46 -6.47 11.61 7.19
N HIS A 47 -5.18 11.87 7.43
CA HIS A 47 -4.28 12.42 6.41
C HIS A 47 -3.32 11.41 5.79
N ILE A 48 -3.37 10.13 6.20
CA ILE A 48 -2.47 9.08 5.68
C ILE A 48 -3.19 7.94 4.97
N ALA A 49 -4.50 8.04 4.77
CA ALA A 49 -5.25 7.09 3.95
C ALA A 49 -4.81 7.26 2.47
N PRO A 50 -4.22 6.24 1.83
CA PRO A 50 -3.73 6.37 0.47
C PRO A 50 -4.88 6.34 -0.56
N ILE A 51 -4.70 7.10 -1.63
CA ILE A 51 -5.49 7.01 -2.85
C ILE A 51 -4.90 5.89 -3.72
N TRP A 52 -5.78 5.07 -4.30
CA TRP A 52 -5.39 3.91 -5.11
C TRP A 52 -6.18 3.75 -6.42
N ALA A 53 -7.34 4.40 -6.53
CA ALA A 53 -8.21 4.37 -7.71
C ALA A 53 -9.06 5.64 -7.77
N LEU A 54 -9.71 5.85 -8.93
CA LEU A 54 -10.74 6.86 -9.16
C LEU A 54 -12.11 6.17 -9.30
N GLY A 55 -13.19 6.90 -9.04
CA GLY A 55 -14.56 6.40 -9.19
C GLY A 55 -15.17 5.86 -7.89
N ASP A 56 -16.30 5.17 -8.03
CA ASP A 56 -17.05 4.65 -6.89
C ASP A 56 -16.43 3.36 -6.37
N PRO A 57 -16.04 3.30 -5.09
CA PRO A 57 -15.35 2.14 -4.55
C PRO A 57 -16.29 0.94 -4.45
N GLN A 58 -15.84 -0.23 -4.89
CA GLN A 58 -16.51 -1.49 -4.58
C GLN A 58 -15.89 -2.15 -3.35
N GLU A 59 -16.73 -2.72 -2.50
CA GLU A 59 -16.26 -3.45 -1.32
C GLU A 59 -15.33 -4.61 -1.74
N GLY A 60 -14.19 -4.72 -1.04
CA GLY A 60 -13.19 -5.76 -1.30
C GLY A 60 -12.42 -5.65 -2.62
N GLU A 61 -12.60 -4.59 -3.41
CA GLU A 61 -11.93 -4.45 -4.73
C GLU A 61 -10.41 -4.45 -4.64
N LEU A 62 -9.84 -3.71 -3.69
CA LEU A 62 -8.39 -3.73 -3.45
C LEU A 62 -7.89 -5.12 -3.04
N LEU A 63 -8.64 -5.84 -2.19
CA LEU A 63 -8.28 -7.19 -1.78
C LEU A 63 -8.33 -8.17 -2.96
N ARG A 64 -9.32 -8.04 -3.85
CA ARG A 64 -9.40 -8.84 -5.08
C ARG A 64 -8.17 -8.62 -5.95
N ARG A 65 -7.72 -7.37 -6.10
CA ARG A 65 -6.47 -7.05 -6.82
C ARG A 65 -5.26 -7.71 -6.16
N VAL A 66 -5.14 -7.63 -4.83
CA VAL A 66 -4.01 -8.23 -4.09
C VAL A 66 -4.01 -9.76 -4.22
N ALA A 67 -5.15 -10.42 -4.09
CA ALA A 67 -5.27 -11.87 -4.27
C ALA A 67 -4.91 -12.29 -5.70
N SER A 68 -5.41 -11.57 -6.71
CA SER A 68 -5.08 -11.79 -8.12
C SER A 68 -3.57 -11.65 -8.38
N ALA A 69 -2.92 -10.62 -7.81
CA ALA A 69 -1.47 -10.46 -7.90
C ALA A 69 -0.67 -11.60 -7.24
N ALA A 70 -1.25 -12.27 -6.23
CA ALA A 70 -0.67 -13.47 -5.62
C ALA A 70 -0.94 -14.75 -6.42
N GLY A 71 -1.77 -14.69 -7.47
CA GLY A 71 -2.26 -15.84 -8.23
C GLY A 71 -3.32 -16.66 -7.50
N GLU A 72 -4.08 -16.03 -6.61
CA GLU A 72 -5.04 -16.69 -5.70
C GLU A 72 -6.47 -16.20 -5.97
N ASP A 73 -7.46 -17.06 -5.72
CA ASP A 73 -8.88 -16.67 -5.77
C ASP A 73 -9.22 -15.78 -4.55
N PRO A 74 -9.77 -14.57 -4.75
CA PRO A 74 -10.22 -13.73 -3.64
C PRO A 74 -11.21 -14.40 -2.70
N ALA A 75 -12.02 -15.36 -3.19
CA ALA A 75 -12.98 -16.10 -2.39
C ALA A 75 -12.31 -17.02 -1.35
N ASP A 76 -11.05 -17.41 -1.57
CA ASP A 76 -10.28 -18.24 -0.65
C ASP A 76 -9.59 -17.44 0.45
N VAL A 77 -9.60 -16.11 0.39
CA VAL A 77 -8.94 -15.25 1.37
C VAL A 77 -9.70 -15.26 2.70
N LEU A 78 -9.05 -15.82 3.73
CA LEU A 78 -9.55 -15.86 5.10
C LEU A 78 -9.12 -14.63 5.92
N GLY A 79 -8.03 -13.98 5.51
CA GLY A 79 -7.47 -12.81 6.18
C GLY A 79 -6.14 -12.38 5.58
N TRP A 80 -5.60 -11.26 6.03
CA TRP A 80 -4.36 -10.70 5.50
C TRP A 80 -3.57 -9.90 6.54
N ASP A 81 -2.28 -9.80 6.27
CA ASP A 81 -1.31 -9.00 7.01
C ASP A 81 -0.41 -8.33 5.95
N LEU A 82 -0.74 -7.09 5.57
CA LEU A 82 -0.17 -6.38 4.42
C LEU A 82 0.46 -5.08 4.89
N MET A 83 1.66 -4.79 4.39
CA MET A 83 2.38 -3.55 4.67
C MET A 83 2.62 -2.80 3.37
N LEU A 84 2.68 -1.47 3.47
CA LEU A 84 3.06 -0.61 2.36
C LEU A 84 4.58 -0.44 2.35
N HIS A 85 5.16 -0.41 1.15
CA HIS A 85 6.58 -0.12 0.94
C HIS A 85 6.76 0.93 -0.14
N ASP A 86 7.91 1.60 -0.12
CA ASP A 86 8.31 2.49 -1.21
C ASP A 86 8.73 1.66 -2.42
N ILE A 87 8.33 2.10 -3.60
CA ILE A 87 8.73 1.49 -4.88
C ILE A 87 10.11 1.99 -5.34
N GLN A 88 10.61 3.08 -4.75
CA GLN A 88 11.96 3.56 -5.03
C GLN A 88 12.98 2.53 -4.52
N PRO A 89 13.83 1.97 -5.40
CA PRO A 89 14.88 1.07 -4.97
C PRO A 89 15.92 1.81 -4.12
N PRO A 90 16.58 1.12 -3.17
CA PRO A 90 17.68 1.72 -2.42
C PRO A 90 18.79 2.17 -3.38
N GLY A 91 19.45 3.26 -3.05
CA GLY A 91 20.50 3.84 -3.88
C GLY A 91 21.51 4.62 -3.06
N TYR A 92 22.75 4.67 -3.54
CA TYR A 92 23.78 5.47 -2.90
C TYR A 92 23.63 6.95 -3.25
N LEU A 93 23.88 7.83 -2.28
CA LEU A 93 23.88 9.29 -2.44
C LEU A 93 25.27 9.87 -2.09
N GLY A 94 25.49 11.15 -2.41
CA GLY A 94 26.77 11.84 -2.21
C GLY A 94 27.69 11.80 -3.44
N ALA A 95 28.67 12.70 -3.49
CA ALA A 95 29.59 12.80 -4.63
C ALA A 95 30.41 11.51 -4.79
N ASP A 96 30.76 10.89 -3.66
CA ASP A 96 31.56 9.67 -3.60
C ASP A 96 30.75 8.44 -3.19
N ARG A 97 29.41 8.50 -3.33
CA ARG A 97 28.48 7.39 -2.96
C ARG A 97 28.59 6.98 -1.48
N GLU A 98 28.88 7.94 -0.62
CA GLU A 98 29.17 7.73 0.80
C GLU A 98 27.92 7.56 1.68
N PHE A 99 26.72 7.79 1.15
CA PHE A 99 25.46 7.66 1.87
C PHE A 99 24.58 6.55 1.29
N VAL A 100 23.73 5.96 2.15
CA VAL A 100 22.70 4.96 1.85
C VAL A 100 21.36 5.47 2.36
#